data_AF-A0A2S3V1Q8-F1
#
_entry.id   AF-A0A2S3V1Q8-F1
#
_cell.length_a   1.000
_cell.length_b   1.000
_cell.length_c   1.000
_cell.angle_alpha   90.00
_cell.angle_beta   90.00
_cell.angle_gamma   90.00
#
_symmetry.space_group_name_H-M   'P 1'
#
loop_
_entity.id
_entity.type
_entity.pdbx_description
1 polymer ?
#
loop_
_entity_poly.entity_id
_entity_poly.type
_entity_poly.pdbx_seq_one_letter_code
_entity_poly.pdbx_strand_id
1 'polypeptide(L)'
;MTTLIKTTEDGRKVEVNGLAICLDGKLEAFELIEVAMHPNRRAIVEIMSDATHMAGRIALTREDVRKVEEAFAETEKQILASPAAINERFRLAVKRRTCSEGIE
;
A
#
# COMPACT_ATOMS: atom_id res chain seq x y z
N MET A 1 7.89 -0.44 -7.66
CA MET A 1 9.11 -0.08 -6.90
C MET A 1 8.99 -0.74 -5.54
N THR A 2 10.10 -1.26 -5.00
CA THR A 2 10.12 -1.94 -3.70
C THR A 2 10.91 -1.11 -2.72
N THR A 3 10.31 -0.74 -1.59
CA THR A 3 10.92 0.10 -0.55
C THR A 3 11.05 -0.70 0.74
N LEU A 4 12.27 -0.85 1.25
CA LEU A 4 12.52 -1.52 2.53
C LEU A 4 12.11 -0.60 3.69
N ILE A 5 11.21 -1.08 4.54
CA ILE A 5 10.70 -0.34 5.71
C ILE A 5 11.53 -0.67 6.93
N LYS A 6 11.61 -1.97 7.25
CA LYS A 6 12.39 -2.52 8.37
C LYS A 6 12.70 -4.00 8.19
N THR A 7 13.54 -4.53 9.07
CA THR A 7 13.78 -5.95 9.23
C THR A 7 13.24 -6.38 10.59
N THR A 8 12.41 -7.42 10.63
CA THR A 8 11.91 -8.02 11.87
C THR A 8 13.04 -8.71 12.63
N GLU A 9 12.85 -8.95 13.93
CA GLU A 9 13.83 -9.67 14.76
C GLU A 9 14.09 -11.11 14.27
N ASP A 10 13.11 -11.71 13.59
CA ASP A 10 13.21 -13.03 12.95
C ASP A 10 14.01 -12.99 11.62
N GLY A 11 14.55 -11.83 11.24
CA GLY A 11 15.35 -11.64 10.02
C GLY A 11 14.54 -11.42 8.74
N ARG A 12 13.20 -11.48 8.82
CA ARG A 12 12.30 -11.23 7.67
C ARG A 12 12.23 -9.74 7.35
N LYS A 13 12.23 -9.41 6.06
CA LYS A 13 12.13 -8.03 5.58
C LYS A 13 10.69 -7.59 5.46
N VAL A 14 10.39 -6.38 5.92
CA VAL A 14 9.12 -5.70 5.69
C VAL A 14 9.35 -4.67 4.60
N GLU A 15 8.64 -4.83 3.49
CA GLU A 15 8.83 -4.07 2.27
C GLU A 15 7.49 -3.57 1.74
N VAL A 16 7.48 -2.37 1.18
CA VAL A 16 6.36 -1.88 0.38
C VAL A 16 6.66 -2.22 -1.07
N ASN A 17 5.79 -2.98 -1.73
CA ASN A 17 5.87 -3.27 -3.16
C ASN A 17 4.62 -2.70 -3.87
N GLY A 18 4.78 -1.54 -4.49
CA GLY A 18 3.65 -0.78 -5.01
C GLY A 18 2.78 -0.24 -3.87
N LEU A 19 1.49 -0.62 -3.85
CA LEU A 19 0.52 -0.26 -2.80
C LEU A 19 0.28 -1.42 -1.81
N ALA A 20 1.18 -2.39 -1.77
CA ALA A 20 1.10 -3.54 -0.90
C ALA A 20 2.26 -3.53 0.11
N ILE A 21 1.96 -3.90 1.35
CA ILE A 21 2.92 -4.18 2.41
C ILE A 21 3.17 -5.68 2.42
N CYS A 22 4.44 -6.05 2.26
CA CYS A 22 4.89 -7.42 2.17
C CYS A 22 5.85 -7.77 3.31
N LEU A 23 5.76 -9.00 3.81
CA LEU A 23 6.72 -9.63 4.70
C LEU A 23 7.43 -10.75 3.95
N ASP A 24 8.74 -10.65 3.78
CA ASP A 24 9.54 -11.64 3.06
C ASP A 24 8.99 -11.89 1.63
N GLY A 25 8.60 -10.81 0.95
CA GLY A 25 7.97 -10.86 -0.37
C GLY A 25 6.52 -11.38 -0.40
N LYS A 26 5.94 -11.80 0.73
CA LYS A 26 4.54 -12.24 0.83
C LYS A 26 3.64 -11.08 1.24
N LEU A 27 2.52 -10.91 0.54
CA LEU A 27 1.51 -9.90 0.84
C LEU A 27 0.96 -10.08 2.27
N GLU A 28 1.01 -9.02 3.07
CA GLU A 28 0.41 -8.98 4.42
C GLU A 28 -0.75 -8.00 4.52
N ALA A 29 -0.65 -6.82 3.88
CA ALA A 29 -1.69 -5.81 3.96
C ALA A 29 -1.63 -4.80 2.81
N PHE A 30 -2.74 -4.08 2.62
CA PHE A 30 -2.83 -2.92 1.73
C PHE A 30 -3.04 -1.61 2.50
N GLU A 31 -3.35 -1.70 3.79
CA GLU A 31 -3.73 -0.58 4.62
C GLU A 31 -3.04 -0.65 5.99
N LEU A 32 -2.95 0.52 6.62
CA LEU A 32 -2.46 0.69 7.97
C LEU A 32 -3.67 0.90 8.89
N ILE A 33 -3.78 0.08 9.92
CA ILE A 33 -4.86 0.17 10.90
C ILE A 33 -4.28 0.71 12.20
N GLU A 34 -4.80 1.83 12.71
CA GLU A 34 -4.38 2.34 14.02
C GLU A 34 -4.62 1.31 15.12
N VAL A 35 -3.61 1.09 15.97
CA VAL A 35 -3.71 0.14 17.09
C VAL A 35 -4.87 0.52 18.02
N ALA A 36 -5.17 1.81 18.16
CA ALA A 36 -6.31 2.29 18.95
C ALA A 36 -7.67 1.72 18.47
N MET A 37 -7.82 1.48 17.17
CA MET A 37 -9.03 0.93 16.55
C MET A 37 -9.03 -0.60 16.48
N HIS A 38 -7.92 -1.26 16.82
CA HIS A 38 -7.79 -2.70 16.69
C HIS A 38 -8.53 -3.46 17.82
N PRO A 39 -9.29 -4.53 17.53
CA PRO A 39 -9.99 -5.31 18.55
C PRO A 39 -9.03 -5.89 19.60
N ASN A 40 -7.83 -6.30 19.17
CA ASN A 40 -6.78 -6.85 20.03
C ASN A 40 -5.77 -5.80 20.53
N ARG A 41 -6.14 -4.51 20.61
CA ARG A 41 -5.21 -3.42 20.98
C ARG A 41 -4.40 -3.68 22.26
N ARG A 42 -5.03 -4.30 23.27
CA ARG A 42 -4.38 -4.61 24.55
C ARG A 42 -3.21 -5.58 24.35
N ALA A 43 -3.48 -6.70 23.68
CA ALA A 43 -2.47 -7.71 23.40
C ALA A 43 -1.32 -7.16 22.53
N ILE A 44 -1.63 -6.26 21.58
CA ILE A 44 -0.61 -5.63 20.73
C ILE A 44 0.32 -4.75 21.58
N VAL A 45 -0.25 -3.86 22.41
CA VAL A 45 0.53 -2.92 23.25
C VAL A 45 1.34 -3.65 24.32
N GLU A 46 0.85 -4.79 24.82
CA GLU A 46 1.59 -5.65 25.75
C GLU A 46 2.84 -6.27 25.12
N ILE A 47 2.78 -6.65 23.84
CA ILE A 47 3.92 -7.23 23.11
C ILE A 47 4.86 -6.13 22.62
N MET A 48 4.31 -5.05 22.08
CA MET A 48 5.05 -3.95 21.48
C MET A 48 4.41 -2.61 21.87
N SER A 49 4.90 -2.02 22.96
CA SER A 49 4.29 -0.82 23.54
C SER A 49 4.44 0.45 22.69
N ASP A 50 5.38 0.47 21.74
CA ASP A 50 5.56 1.59 20.82
C ASP A 50 4.77 1.42 19.50
N ALA A 51 4.08 0.30 19.31
CA ALA A 51 3.29 0.04 18.11
C ALA A 51 2.14 1.06 17.99
N THR A 52 2.11 1.77 16.87
CA THR A 52 1.06 2.76 16.57
C THR A 52 0.05 2.25 15.55
N HIS A 53 0.52 1.46 14.58
CA HIS A 53 -0.31 0.90 13.51
C HIS A 53 -0.01 -0.58 13.31
N MET A 54 -0.98 -1.28 12.74
CA MET A 54 -0.90 -2.65 12.28
C MET A 54 -1.01 -2.70 10.77
N ALA A 55 -0.15 -3.50 10.15
CA ALA A 55 -0.25 -3.91 8.75
C ALA A 55 -0.38 -5.44 8.70
N GLY A 56 -1.61 -5.93 8.65
CA GLY A 56 -1.87 -7.37 8.75
C GLY A 56 -1.39 -7.91 10.10
N ARG A 57 -0.36 -8.77 10.08
CA ARG A 57 0.24 -9.31 11.31
C ARG A 57 1.43 -8.51 11.82
N ILE A 58 1.82 -7.45 11.13
CA ILE A 58 3.02 -6.67 11.44
C ILE A 58 2.63 -5.46 12.29
N ALA A 59 3.21 -5.35 13.48
CA ALA A 59 3.15 -4.14 14.29
C ALA A 59 4.20 -3.13 13.79
N LEU A 60 3.78 -1.88 13.62
CA LEU A 60 4.60 -0.80 13.06
C LEU A 60 4.70 0.37 14.03
N THR A 61 5.93 0.88 14.16
CA THR A 61 6.21 2.10 14.93
C THR A 61 5.77 3.33 14.13
N ARG A 62 5.75 4.50 14.77
CA ARG A 62 5.43 5.74 14.07
C ARG A 62 6.43 6.06 12.94
N GLU A 63 7.71 5.70 13.13
CA GLU A 63 8.75 5.90 12.13
C GLU A 63 8.57 4.96 10.94
N ASP A 64 8.20 3.70 11.18
CA ASP A 64 7.90 2.73 10.12
C ASP A 64 6.71 3.18 9.28
N VAL A 65 5.64 3.65 9.94
CA VAL A 65 4.42 4.13 9.28
C VAL A 65 4.73 5.27 8.32
N ARG A 66 5.54 6.24 8.75
CA ARG A 66 5.94 7.37 7.89
C ARG A 66 6.67 6.90 6.63
N LYS A 67 7.54 5.88 6.73
CA LYS A 67 8.22 5.31 5.55
C LYS A 67 7.23 4.60 4.62
N VAL A 68 6.23 3.90 5.18
CA VAL A 68 5.19 3.24 4.39
C VAL A 68 4.35 4.28 3.63
N GLU A 69 3.91 5.33 4.31
CA GLU A 69 3.13 6.41 3.70
C GLU A 69 3.92 7.12 2.60
N GLU A 70 5.20 7.39 2.82
CA GLU A 70 6.07 7.99 1.81
C GLU A 70 6.22 7.08 0.57
N ALA A 71 6.40 5.77 0.78
CA ALA A 71 6.49 4.78 -0.29
C ALA A 71 5.18 4.64 -1.08
N PHE A 72 4.04 4.68 -0.40
CA PHE A 72 2.71 4.72 -1.02
C PHE A 72 2.54 5.99 -1.84
N ALA A 73 2.81 7.16 -1.27
CA ALA A 73 2.69 8.44 -1.97
C ALA A 73 3.59 8.52 -3.20
N GLU A 74 4.81 7.99 -3.15
CA GLU A 74 5.69 7.92 -4.32
C GLU A 74 5.14 6.97 -5.39
N THR A 75 4.63 5.81 -4.99
CA THR A 75 3.99 4.86 -5.90
C THR A 75 2.75 5.47 -6.56
N GLU A 76 1.88 6.11 -5.78
CA GLU A 76 0.70 6.82 -6.27
C GLU A 76 1.08 7.91 -7.27
N LYS A 77 2.11 8.70 -6.96
CA LYS A 77 2.65 9.70 -7.89
C LYS A 77 3.13 9.06 -9.18
N GLN A 78 3.82 7.92 -9.15
CA GLN A 78 4.26 7.22 -10.37
C GLN A 78 3.07 6.70 -11.19
N ILE A 79 2.05 6.15 -10.52
CA ILE A 79 0.82 5.69 -11.17
C ILE A 79 0.09 6.87 -11.85
N LEU A 80 -0.05 8.00 -11.15
CA LEU A 80 -0.70 9.21 -11.66
C LEU A 80 0.15 9.92 -12.73
N ALA A 81 1.47 9.91 -12.60
CA ALA A 81 2.42 10.48 -13.55
C ALA A 81 2.55 9.66 -14.84
N SER A 82 1.80 8.57 -14.98
CA SER A 82 1.60 7.87 -16.25
C SER A 82 0.23 8.21 -16.88
N PRO A 83 0.01 9.46 -17.34
CA PRO A 83 -1.22 9.86 -18.01
C PRO A 83 -1.46 9.11 -19.34
N ALA A 84 -0.43 8.47 -19.91
CA ALA A 84 -0.55 7.68 -21.13
C ALA A 84 -1.51 6.49 -20.98
N ALA A 85 -1.45 5.75 -19.86
CA ALA A 85 -2.32 4.59 -19.63
C ALA A 85 -3.77 4.99 -19.28
N ILE A 86 -3.94 6.13 -18.61
CA ILE A 86 -5.25 6.67 -18.24
C ILE A 86 -5.95 7.25 -19.48
N ASN A 87 -5.26 8.10 -20.25
CA ASN A 87 -5.80 8.65 -21.49
C ASN A 87 -6.08 7.58 -22.55
N GLU A 88 -5.26 6.53 -22.65
CA GLU A 88 -5.51 5.43 -23.59
C GLU A 88 -6.80 4.68 -23.23
N ARG A 89 -7.06 4.43 -21.95
CA ARG A 89 -8.32 3.82 -21.51
C ARG A 89 -9.54 4.69 -21.81
N PHE A 90 -9.45 5.99 -21.55
CA PHE A 90 -10.52 6.93 -21.92
C PHE A 90 -10.72 7.01 -23.44
N ARG A 91 -9.64 7.09 -24.24
CA ARG A 91 -9.69 7.13 -25.70
C ARG A 91 -10.32 5.86 -26.28
N LEU A 92 -9.96 4.68 -25.78
CA LEU A 92 -10.54 3.41 -26.19
C LEU A 92 -12.01 3.29 -25.81
N ALA A 93 -12.40 3.77 -24.62
CA ALA A 93 -13.80 3.79 -24.19
C ALA A 93 -14.67 4.72 -25.06
N VAL A 94 -14.17 5.92 -25.38
CA VAL A 94 -14.83 6.84 -26.31
C VAL A 94 -14.94 6.23 -27.70
N LYS A 95 -13.85 5.69 -28.25
CA LYS A 95 -13.84 5.06 -29.58
C LYS A 95 -14.81 3.87 -29.69
N ARG A 96 -14.93 3.08 -28.63
CA ARG A 96 -15.85 1.92 -28.57
C ARG A 96 -17.31 2.37 -28.50
N ARG A 97 -17.58 3.48 -27.81
CA ARG A 97 -18.91 4.10 -27.79
C ARG A 97 -19.29 4.64 -29.17
N THR A 98 -18.40 5.39 -29.82
CA THR A 98 -18.67 5.97 -31.16
C THR A 98 -18.94 4.90 -32.22
N CYS A 99 -18.21 3.78 -32.18
CA CYS A 99 -18.44 2.63 -33.06
C CYS A 99 -19.78 1.90 -32.77
N SER A 100 -20.21 1.84 -31.51
CA SER A 100 -21.48 1.23 -31.12
C SER A 100 -22.70 2.11 -31.40
N GLU A 101 -22.53 3.43 -31.47
CA GLU A 101 -23.58 4.39 -31.77
C GLU A 101 -23.77 4.61 -33.29
N GLY A 102 -22.98 3.94 -34.14
CA GLY A 102 -23.16 3.93 -35.60
C GLY A 102 -22.95 5.30 -36.26
N ILE A 103 -22.17 6.18 -35.63
CA ILE A 103 -21.80 7.47 -36.21
C ILE A 103 -20.48 7.26 -36.95
N GLU A 104 -20.57 7.05 -38.26
CA GLU A 104 -19.46 7.21 -39.21
C GLU A 104 -19.30 8.66 -39.64
#